data_AF-A0A258L0C4-F1
#
_entry.id   AF-A0A258L0C4-F1
#
_cell.length_a   1.000
_cell.length_b   1.000
_cell.length_c   1.000
_cell.angle_alpha   90.00
_cell.angle_beta   90.00
_cell.angle_gamma   90.00
#
_symmetry.space_group_name_H-M   'P 1'
#
loop_
_entity.id
_entity.type
_entity.pdbx_description
1 polymer ?
#
loop_
_entity_poly.entity_id
_entity_poly.type
_entity_poly.pdbx_seq_one_letter_code
_entity_poly.pdbx_strand_id
1 'polypeptide(L)'
;MVWARGHRSDWDHFAKESGDASWGYDAVLGLYREIENWQGSPDPLRRGKGGPVYVQSAPKPGPAAYAMVDAARELGIPTYASPNGEMMEGVGGCAISDVLIRDGKRHSIFRAFTYPFLDRPNLTLLTHTQVNRVLIQQGRAVGVEVVRKGATHWFGVAHEVILCLGAIQTPTVLMRSGIGDEAELRAHDIKVVQSLPGVGANLQDHVSFGCIWEYREPIAPRNSGSEATLYWKSEAALTEPDLLFCQVEFPVPSPEAAPRGAPEHGWTMFAGLAHPKSRGRVRLASADPTIAPRIELNTFSHPDDLKAAIACVELCRDLGNTQAFAPLVTREAMPGPLNKADMEQYVRDAAVTYWHQTCSAKMGRDAMSVVDASLRVYGVEGLRVADGSIMPKVATGNTMAPCVIIGEKASRYIRATHGL
;
A
#
# COMPACT_ATOMS: atom_id res chain seq x y z
N MET A 1 -4.68 9.46 -3.27
CA MET A 1 -3.89 10.72 -3.38
C MET A 1 -3.26 11.09 -2.06
N VAL A 2 -3.71 10.48 -0.96
CA VAL A 2 -3.04 10.50 0.33
C VAL A 2 -1.55 10.13 0.18
N TRP A 3 -0.70 10.93 0.78
CA TRP A 3 0.71 10.66 1.01
C TRP A 3 0.84 10.16 2.45
N ALA A 4 1.05 8.86 2.62
CA ALA A 4 1.24 8.23 3.92
C ALA A 4 2.61 7.54 3.94
N ARG A 5 3.47 7.92 4.87
CA ARG A 5 4.74 7.26 5.14
C ARG A 5 4.51 5.98 5.95
N GLY A 6 5.44 5.04 5.88
CA GLY A 6 5.45 3.90 6.79
C GLY A 6 5.88 4.30 8.20
N HIS A 7 5.38 3.59 9.21
CA HIS A 7 5.72 3.78 10.61
C HIS A 7 7.19 3.37 10.88
N ARG A 8 7.81 3.89 11.95
CA ARG A 8 9.18 3.53 12.36
C ARG A 8 9.39 2.03 12.39
N SER A 9 8.46 1.31 13.02
CA SER A 9 8.56 -0.14 13.16
C SER A 9 8.46 -0.91 11.84
N ASP A 10 7.85 -0.34 10.79
CA ASP A 10 7.84 -0.98 9.47
C ASP A 10 9.24 -0.96 8.85
N TRP A 11 9.89 0.20 8.85
CA TRP A 11 11.21 0.36 8.26
C TRP A 11 12.28 -0.40 9.06
N ASP A 12 12.19 -0.36 10.38
CA ASP A 12 13.08 -1.14 11.24
C ASP A 12 12.87 -2.66 11.04
N HIS A 13 11.64 -3.09 10.77
CA HIS A 13 11.36 -4.46 10.35
C HIS A 13 12.00 -4.79 8.98
N PHE A 14 11.90 -3.90 7.98
CA PHE A 14 12.57 -4.10 6.68
C PHE A 14 14.09 -4.24 6.84
N ALA A 15 14.72 -3.42 7.70
CA ALA A 15 16.15 -3.51 8.00
C ALA A 15 16.52 -4.85 8.63
N LYS A 16 15.72 -5.32 9.59
CA LYS A 16 15.93 -6.62 10.25
C LYS A 16 15.84 -7.79 9.27
N GLU A 17 14.79 -7.80 8.45
CA GLU A 17 14.52 -8.88 7.48
C GLU A 17 15.61 -8.93 6.40
N SER A 18 15.95 -7.77 5.82
CA SER A 18 17.00 -7.66 4.80
C SER A 18 18.42 -7.81 5.34
N GLY A 19 18.63 -7.53 6.63
CA GLY A 19 19.97 -7.44 7.23
C GLY A 19 20.75 -6.17 6.84
N ASP A 20 20.08 -5.17 6.26
CA ASP A 20 20.68 -3.91 5.82
C ASP A 20 20.05 -2.73 6.57
N ALA A 21 20.85 -2.12 7.45
CA ALA A 21 20.45 -0.98 8.27
C ALA A 21 20.03 0.25 7.45
N SER A 22 20.39 0.34 6.17
CA SER A 22 19.94 1.42 5.30
C SER A 22 18.41 1.41 5.13
N TRP A 23 17.73 0.28 5.31
CA TRP A 23 16.26 0.19 5.28
C TRP A 23 15.60 0.67 6.57
N GLY A 24 16.37 0.96 7.63
CA GLY A 24 15.85 1.42 8.92
C GLY A 24 15.25 2.82 8.85
N TYR A 25 14.42 3.15 9.84
CA TYR A 25 13.61 4.37 9.80
C TYR A 25 14.42 5.65 9.58
N ASP A 26 15.54 5.83 10.28
CA ASP A 26 16.31 7.07 10.21
C ASP A 26 16.91 7.30 8.80
N ALA A 27 17.39 6.23 8.15
CA ALA A 27 17.90 6.30 6.79
C ALA A 27 16.78 6.55 5.77
N VAL A 28 15.62 5.93 5.96
CA VAL A 28 14.44 6.14 5.11
C VAL A 28 13.82 7.52 5.31
N LEU A 29 13.84 8.06 6.54
CA LEU A 29 13.42 9.43 6.83
C LEU A 29 14.30 10.44 6.06
N GLY A 30 15.61 10.17 5.97
CA GLY A 30 16.51 10.92 5.10
C GLY A 30 16.04 10.94 3.65
N LEU A 31 15.66 9.79 3.09
CA LEU A 31 15.11 9.71 1.74
C LEU A 31 13.79 10.48 1.59
N TYR A 32 12.86 10.36 2.53
CA TYR A 32 11.63 11.14 2.51
C TYR A 32 11.92 12.65 2.48
N ARG A 33 12.90 13.11 3.25
CA ARG A 33 13.32 14.53 3.25
C ARG A 33 13.94 14.97 1.93
N GLU A 34 14.64 14.09 1.23
CA GLU A 34 15.20 14.41 -0.09
C GLU A 34 14.11 14.51 -1.17
N ILE A 35 13.16 13.57 -1.18
CA ILE A 35 12.16 13.50 -2.27
C ILE A 35 10.99 14.46 -2.09
N GLU A 36 10.70 14.88 -0.86
CA GLU A 36 9.57 15.75 -0.58
C GLU A 36 9.84 17.23 -0.88
N ASN A 37 8.79 17.87 -1.38
CA ASN A 37 8.62 19.31 -1.37
C ASN A 37 7.36 19.64 -0.57
N TRP A 38 7.53 19.68 0.76
CA TRP A 38 6.47 19.97 1.72
C TRP A 38 6.06 21.45 1.68
N GLN A 39 4.75 21.71 1.64
CA GLN A 39 4.18 23.06 1.59
C GLN A 39 3.58 23.56 2.92
N GLY A 40 3.56 22.73 3.96
CA GLY A 40 3.06 23.13 5.28
C GLY A 40 4.13 23.73 6.18
N SER A 41 3.84 23.78 7.49
CA SER A 41 4.78 24.29 8.49
C SER A 41 6.13 23.55 8.43
N PRO A 42 7.27 24.25 8.40
CA PRO A 42 8.57 23.61 8.40
C PRO A 42 8.76 22.69 9.60
N ASP A 43 9.26 21.49 9.35
CA ASP A 43 9.80 20.58 10.35
C ASP A 43 11.15 20.09 9.80
N PRO A 44 12.26 20.75 10.18
CA PRO A 44 13.59 20.44 9.65
C PRO A 44 14.07 19.01 9.96
N LEU A 45 13.51 18.38 11.00
CA LEU A 45 13.86 17.01 11.38
C LEU A 45 13.22 15.99 10.45
N ARG A 46 11.97 16.23 10.01
CA ARG A 46 11.18 15.19 9.32
C ARG A 46 10.75 15.53 7.90
N ARG A 47 10.72 16.80 7.50
CA ARG A 47 10.12 17.24 6.22
C ARG A 47 11.16 17.74 5.24
N GLY A 48 10.93 17.40 3.97
CA GLY A 48 11.74 17.80 2.84
C GLY A 48 11.27 19.10 2.19
N LYS A 49 12.19 19.82 1.56
CA LYS A 49 11.86 20.99 0.72
C LYS A 49 12.64 20.91 -0.58
N GLY A 50 11.97 21.19 -1.70
CA GLY A 50 12.60 21.25 -3.02
C GLY A 50 12.73 19.92 -3.76
N GLY A 51 12.32 18.79 -3.15
CA GLY A 51 12.25 17.51 -3.84
C GLY A 51 11.17 17.46 -4.95
N PRO A 52 11.15 16.41 -5.78
CA PRO A 52 10.20 16.28 -6.89
C PRO A 52 8.75 16.02 -6.46
N VAL A 53 8.53 15.49 -5.25
CA VAL A 53 7.20 15.11 -4.76
C VAL A 53 6.56 16.27 -4.02
N TYR A 54 5.61 16.95 -4.67
CA TYR A 54 4.78 17.97 -4.01
C TYR A 54 3.88 17.34 -2.95
N VAL A 55 3.99 17.79 -1.69
CA VAL A 55 3.15 17.31 -0.58
C VAL A 55 2.61 18.50 0.21
N GLN A 56 1.33 18.45 0.57
CA GLN A 56 0.71 19.41 1.50
C GLN A 56 -0.33 18.72 2.38
N SER A 57 -0.66 19.29 3.53
CA SER A 57 -1.88 18.89 4.26
C SER A 57 -3.11 19.22 3.40
N ALA A 58 -4.15 18.39 3.45
CA ALA A 58 -5.38 18.60 2.68
C ALA A 58 -5.89 20.06 2.87
N PRO A 59 -5.96 20.88 1.81
CA PRO A 59 -6.31 22.29 1.95
C PRO A 59 -7.82 22.45 2.17
N LYS A 60 -8.21 23.24 3.18
CA LYS A 60 -9.62 23.52 3.53
C LYS A 60 -10.45 22.22 3.66
N PRO A 61 -10.04 21.30 4.55
CA PRO A 61 -10.72 20.01 4.68
C PRO A 61 -12.19 20.19 5.09
N GLY A 62 -13.00 19.20 4.77
CA GLY A 62 -14.43 19.16 5.06
C GLY A 62 -14.71 19.05 6.56
N PRO A 63 -15.96 19.34 6.97
CA PRO A 63 -16.35 19.31 8.38
C PRO A 63 -16.19 17.92 9.00
N ALA A 64 -16.42 16.84 8.26
CA ALA A 64 -16.25 15.47 8.75
C ALA A 64 -14.79 15.14 9.09
N ALA A 65 -13.82 15.72 8.38
CA ALA A 65 -12.41 15.55 8.66
C ALA A 65 -11.99 16.26 9.96
N TYR A 66 -12.50 17.48 10.21
CA TYR A 66 -12.29 18.15 11.49
C TYR A 66 -12.96 17.39 12.65
N ALA A 67 -14.20 16.94 12.44
CA ALA A 67 -14.92 16.14 13.43
C ALA A 67 -14.17 14.84 13.78
N MET A 68 -13.51 14.19 12.81
CA MET A 68 -12.66 13.02 13.08
C MET A 68 -11.47 13.34 14.00
N VAL A 69 -10.83 14.49 13.81
CA VAL A 69 -9.72 14.92 14.68
C VAL A 69 -10.22 15.28 16.08
N ASP A 70 -11.38 15.94 16.19
CA ASP A 70 -11.98 16.29 17.47
C ASP A 70 -12.50 15.04 18.22
N ALA A 71 -13.12 14.09 17.52
CA ALA A 71 -13.52 12.79 18.05
C ALA A 71 -12.33 12.02 18.64
N ALA A 72 -11.19 12.04 17.96
CA ALA A 72 -9.97 11.45 18.49
C ALA A 72 -9.55 12.11 19.82
N ARG A 73 -9.64 13.44 19.95
CA ARG A 73 -9.34 14.14 21.21
C ARG A 73 -10.33 13.77 22.32
N GLU A 74 -11.62 13.68 22.01
CA GLU A 74 -12.66 13.28 22.97
C GLU A 74 -12.39 11.89 23.56
N LEU A 75 -11.85 10.96 22.76
CA LEU A 75 -11.46 9.62 23.20
C LEU A 75 -10.03 9.52 23.76
N GLY A 76 -9.32 10.64 23.90
CA GLY A 76 -7.94 10.66 24.42
C GLY A 76 -6.88 10.12 23.45
N ILE A 77 -7.20 9.99 22.16
CA ILE A 77 -6.25 9.64 21.11
C ILE A 77 -5.46 10.90 20.73
N PRO A 78 -4.10 10.86 20.76
CA PRO A 78 -3.28 12.02 20.40
C PRO A 78 -3.55 12.52 18.98
N THR A 79 -3.59 13.84 18.81
CA THR A 79 -3.73 14.48 17.50
C THR A 79 -2.49 15.23 17.11
N TYR A 80 -2.15 15.22 15.82
CA TYR A 80 -0.94 15.84 15.30
C TYR A 80 -1.25 16.79 14.14
N ALA A 81 -0.31 17.68 13.84
CA ALA A 81 -0.42 18.60 12.70
C ALA A 81 -0.32 17.89 11.33
N SER A 82 0.30 16.71 11.28
CA SER A 82 0.46 15.90 10.07
C SER A 82 0.58 14.41 10.44
N PRO A 83 0.03 13.50 9.63
CA PRO A 83 0.15 12.06 9.87
C PRO A 83 1.57 11.55 9.60
N ASN A 84 2.41 12.30 8.89
CA ASN A 84 3.73 11.86 8.45
C ASN A 84 4.89 12.35 9.33
N GLY A 85 4.58 13.01 10.45
CA GLY A 85 5.55 13.55 11.41
C GLY A 85 5.74 12.64 12.62
N GLU A 86 5.70 13.25 13.81
CA GLU A 86 5.83 12.57 15.12
C GLU A 86 4.94 11.35 15.30
N MET A 87 3.75 11.37 14.67
CA MET A 87 2.81 10.24 14.69
C MET A 87 3.44 8.93 14.20
N MET A 88 4.37 8.99 13.23
CA MET A 88 5.04 7.80 12.67
C MET A 88 6.19 7.28 13.53
N GLU A 89 6.48 7.93 14.65
CA GLU A 89 7.54 7.55 15.60
C GLU A 89 6.98 7.05 16.94
N GLY A 90 5.66 7.19 17.15
CA GLY A 90 4.99 6.95 18.42
C GLY A 90 4.04 5.76 18.41
N VAL A 91 2.93 5.87 19.14
CA VAL A 91 1.92 4.80 19.28
C VAL A 91 0.78 4.91 18.28
N GLY A 92 0.87 5.84 17.33
CA GLY A 92 -0.23 6.26 16.45
C GLY A 92 -0.92 7.55 16.92
N GLY A 93 -2.00 7.92 16.25
CA GLY A 93 -2.79 9.12 16.51
C GLY A 93 -3.67 9.49 15.32
N CYS A 94 -4.23 10.71 15.34
CA CYS A 94 -5.09 11.26 14.29
C CYS A 94 -4.56 12.59 13.74
N ALA A 95 -4.70 12.82 12.43
CA ALA A 95 -4.38 14.08 11.78
C ALA A 95 -5.14 14.25 10.46
N ILE A 96 -5.20 15.50 9.98
CA ILE A 96 -5.63 15.78 8.60
C ILE A 96 -4.61 15.18 7.63
N SER A 97 -5.09 14.43 6.64
CA SER A 97 -4.25 13.71 5.70
C SER A 97 -3.35 14.64 4.88
N ASP A 98 -2.11 14.22 4.64
CA ASP A 98 -1.26 14.84 3.62
C ASP A 98 -1.64 14.29 2.24
N VAL A 99 -1.62 15.13 1.20
CA VAL A 99 -2.07 14.80 -0.16
C VAL A 99 -1.07 15.25 -1.22
N LEU A 100 -1.03 14.49 -2.32
CA LEU A 100 -0.32 14.84 -3.56
C LEU A 100 -1.26 15.54 -4.56
N ILE A 101 -1.82 16.68 -4.17
CA ILE A 101 -2.70 17.49 -5.02
C ILE A 101 -2.06 18.84 -5.21
N ARG A 102 -1.74 19.19 -6.47
CA ARG A 102 -1.13 20.46 -6.86
C ARG A 102 -2.04 21.12 -7.90
N ASP A 103 -2.40 22.38 -7.66
CA ASP A 103 -3.27 23.16 -8.55
C ASP A 103 -4.59 22.44 -8.90
N GLY A 104 -5.21 21.80 -7.89
CA GLY A 104 -6.46 21.04 -8.02
C GLY A 104 -6.33 19.72 -8.78
N LYS A 105 -5.12 19.30 -9.17
CA LYS A 105 -4.86 18.07 -9.91
C LYS A 105 -3.96 17.12 -9.13
N ARG A 106 -4.15 15.82 -9.36
CA ARG A 106 -3.24 14.79 -8.85
C ARG A 106 -1.81 15.03 -9.35
N HIS A 107 -0.87 15.19 -8.43
CA HIS A 107 0.56 15.14 -8.70
C HIS A 107 1.05 13.69 -8.55
N SER A 108 0.94 12.89 -9.62
CA SER A 108 1.36 11.49 -9.58
C SER A 108 2.88 11.34 -9.49
N ILE A 109 3.35 10.17 -9.04
CA ILE A 109 4.79 9.85 -9.01
C ILE A 109 5.40 9.89 -10.42
N PHE A 110 4.65 9.48 -11.45
CA PHE A 110 5.06 9.69 -12.85
C PHE A 110 5.30 11.17 -13.18
N ARG A 111 4.40 12.08 -12.72
CA ARG A 111 4.58 13.53 -12.91
C ARG A 111 5.76 14.09 -12.12
N ALA A 112 6.09 13.50 -10.98
CA ALA A 112 7.22 13.90 -10.14
C ALA A 112 8.57 13.44 -10.74
N PHE A 113 8.68 12.18 -11.17
CA PHE A 113 9.97 11.55 -11.46
C PHE A 113 10.26 11.25 -12.92
N THR A 114 9.24 11.09 -13.76
CA THR A 114 9.44 10.61 -15.15
C THR A 114 9.07 11.68 -16.16
N TYR A 115 7.88 12.26 -16.03
CA TYR A 115 7.35 13.26 -16.96
C TYR A 115 8.32 14.44 -17.24
N PRO A 116 9.01 15.02 -16.23
CA PRO A 116 9.93 16.13 -16.47
C PRO A 116 11.16 15.80 -17.31
N PHE A 117 11.41 14.52 -17.61
CA PHE A 117 12.61 14.04 -18.30
C PHE A 117 12.31 13.25 -19.57
N LEU A 118 11.06 13.27 -20.06
CA LEU A 118 10.64 12.50 -21.25
C LEU A 118 11.28 12.96 -22.56
N ASP A 119 11.84 14.16 -22.59
CA ASP A 119 12.56 14.73 -23.72
C ASP A 119 14.02 14.26 -23.79
N ARG A 120 14.52 13.58 -22.76
CA ARG A 120 15.90 13.08 -22.74
C ARG A 120 16.10 11.97 -23.79
N PRO A 121 17.16 12.04 -24.60
CA PRO A 121 17.40 11.06 -25.66
C PRO A 121 17.72 9.65 -25.14
N ASN A 122 18.07 9.52 -23.86
CA ASN A 122 18.36 8.25 -23.20
C ASN A 122 17.18 7.69 -22.38
N LEU A 123 15.97 8.25 -22.51
CA LEU A 123 14.75 7.73 -21.88
C LEU A 123 13.69 7.43 -22.94
N THR A 124 13.28 6.17 -23.05
CA THR A 124 12.22 5.74 -23.96
C THR A 124 11.01 5.26 -23.17
N LEU A 125 9.86 5.92 -23.34
CA LEU A 125 8.58 5.50 -22.77
C LEU A 125 7.74 4.75 -23.81
N LEU A 126 7.46 3.47 -23.54
CA LEU A 126 6.59 2.64 -24.37
C LEU A 126 5.29 2.32 -23.61
N THR A 127 4.21 3.01 -23.95
CA THR A 127 2.87 2.67 -23.44
C THR A 127 2.25 1.52 -24.25
N HIS A 128 1.18 0.91 -23.73
CA HIS A 128 0.47 -0.22 -24.37
C HIS A 128 1.42 -1.36 -24.78
N THR A 129 2.40 -1.64 -23.93
CA THR A 129 3.47 -2.64 -24.15
C THR A 129 3.53 -3.51 -22.91
N GLN A 130 2.84 -4.65 -22.94
CA GLN A 130 2.71 -5.54 -21.78
C GLN A 130 3.88 -6.51 -21.74
N VAL A 131 4.58 -6.57 -20.60
CA VAL A 131 5.64 -7.57 -20.37
C VAL A 131 4.99 -8.91 -20.03
N ASN A 132 5.38 -9.97 -20.73
CA ASN A 132 4.87 -11.32 -20.50
C ASN A 132 5.84 -12.14 -19.63
N ARG A 133 7.14 -12.04 -19.93
CA ARG A 133 8.22 -12.75 -19.24
C ARG A 133 9.57 -12.07 -19.45
N VAL A 134 10.48 -12.35 -18.54
CA VAL A 134 11.91 -12.06 -18.65
C VAL A 134 12.57 -13.17 -19.46
N LEU A 135 13.46 -12.80 -20.36
CA LEU A 135 14.30 -13.73 -21.13
C LEU A 135 15.55 -14.02 -20.31
N ILE A 136 15.80 -15.30 -20.02
CA ILE A 136 16.94 -15.73 -19.19
C ILE A 136 17.81 -16.71 -19.98
N GLN A 137 19.11 -16.44 -20.00
CA GLN A 137 20.11 -17.31 -20.61
C GLN A 137 21.24 -17.54 -19.62
N GLN A 138 21.60 -18.80 -19.39
CA GLN A 138 22.69 -19.20 -18.49
C GLN A 138 22.63 -18.51 -17.11
N GLY A 139 21.42 -18.39 -16.54
CA GLY A 139 21.21 -17.77 -15.22
C GLY A 139 21.17 -16.23 -15.22
N ARG A 140 21.27 -15.56 -16.38
CA ARG A 140 21.24 -14.10 -16.50
C ARG A 140 20.01 -13.60 -17.26
N ALA A 141 19.37 -12.55 -16.77
CA ALA A 141 18.35 -11.82 -17.51
C ALA A 141 18.98 -11.04 -18.68
N VAL A 142 18.56 -11.35 -19.90
CA VAL A 142 19.09 -10.77 -21.15
C VAL A 142 18.10 -9.88 -21.88
N GLY A 143 16.84 -9.84 -21.42
CA GLY A 143 15.81 -9.00 -22.00
C GLY A 143 14.41 -9.32 -21.50
N VAL A 144 13.41 -8.77 -22.18
CA VAL A 144 11.99 -9.03 -21.92
C VAL A 144 11.26 -9.37 -23.22
N GLU A 145 10.30 -10.28 -23.10
CA GLU A 145 9.28 -10.52 -24.12
C GLU A 145 8.05 -9.69 -23.80
N VAL A 146 7.52 -8.99 -24.80
CA VAL A 146 6.37 -8.10 -24.64
C VAL A 146 5.33 -8.33 -25.72
N VAL A 147 4.08 -7.96 -25.44
CA VAL A 147 3.03 -7.80 -26.45
C VAL A 147 2.77 -6.32 -26.67
N ARG A 148 2.84 -5.90 -27.93
CA ARG A 148 2.60 -4.52 -28.36
C ARG A 148 1.87 -4.53 -29.68
N LYS A 149 0.76 -3.80 -29.77
CA LYS A 149 -0.12 -3.76 -30.96
C LYS A 149 -0.52 -5.17 -31.46
N GLY A 150 -0.79 -6.08 -30.53
CA GLY A 150 -1.21 -7.46 -30.84
C GLY A 150 -0.10 -8.41 -31.29
N ALA A 151 1.16 -7.97 -31.36
CA ALA A 151 2.29 -8.81 -31.77
C ALA A 151 3.34 -8.93 -30.65
N THR A 152 3.98 -10.09 -30.60
CA THR A 152 5.11 -10.37 -29.69
C THR A 152 6.37 -9.67 -30.19
N HIS A 153 7.05 -8.99 -29.28
CA HIS A 153 8.33 -8.33 -29.52
C HIS A 153 9.31 -8.68 -28.40
N TRP A 154 10.60 -8.47 -28.65
CA TRP A 154 11.67 -8.71 -27.69
C TRP A 154 12.55 -7.47 -27.56
N PHE A 155 12.87 -7.10 -26.33
CA PHE A 155 13.82 -6.04 -26.02
C PHE A 155 14.99 -6.63 -25.23
N GLY A 156 16.19 -6.60 -25.82
CA GLY A 156 17.41 -6.99 -25.13
C GLY A 156 17.88 -5.89 -24.16
N VAL A 157 18.62 -6.29 -23.13
CA VAL A 157 19.24 -5.35 -22.18
C VAL A 157 20.75 -5.53 -22.13
N ALA A 158 21.48 -4.42 -21.98
CA ALA A 158 22.93 -4.44 -21.80
C ALA A 158 23.34 -4.70 -20.34
N HIS A 159 22.55 -4.22 -19.38
CA HIS A 159 22.91 -4.23 -17.96
C HIS A 159 21.96 -5.09 -17.15
N GLU A 160 20.74 -4.61 -16.88
CA GLU A 160 19.78 -5.27 -16.00
C GLU A 160 18.33 -5.06 -16.46
N VAL A 161 17.44 -5.98 -16.06
CA VAL A 161 15.98 -5.82 -16.09
C VAL A 161 15.50 -5.47 -14.68
N ILE A 162 14.63 -4.46 -14.57
CA ILE A 162 13.98 -4.10 -13.31
C ILE A 162 12.47 -4.28 -13.47
N LEU A 163 11.89 -5.19 -12.69
CA LEU A 163 10.44 -5.38 -12.64
C LEU A 163 9.82 -4.42 -11.62
N CYS A 164 8.87 -3.61 -12.09
CA CYS A 164 8.07 -2.68 -11.29
C CYS A 164 6.59 -2.85 -11.61
N LEU A 165 6.10 -4.10 -11.64
CA LEU A 165 4.77 -4.45 -12.14
C LEU A 165 3.73 -4.55 -11.01
N GLY A 166 4.15 -4.35 -9.77
CA GLY A 166 3.31 -4.42 -8.58
C GLY A 166 3.07 -5.85 -8.09
N ALA A 167 2.47 -5.98 -6.91
CA ALA A 167 2.38 -7.24 -6.18
C ALA A 167 1.53 -8.35 -6.84
N ILE A 168 0.83 -8.07 -7.93
CA ILE A 168 0.07 -9.09 -8.67
C ILE A 168 0.85 -9.52 -9.91
N GLN A 169 1.32 -8.57 -10.72
CA GLN A 169 1.91 -8.88 -12.01
C GLN A 169 3.39 -9.25 -11.91
N THR A 170 4.12 -8.70 -10.94
CA THR A 170 5.53 -9.08 -10.70
C THR A 170 5.70 -10.58 -10.46
N PRO A 171 5.03 -11.21 -9.48
CA PRO A 171 5.17 -12.65 -9.28
C PRO A 171 4.66 -13.46 -10.48
N THR A 172 3.62 -12.99 -11.17
CA THR A 172 3.09 -13.65 -12.38
C THR A 172 4.14 -13.68 -13.51
N VAL A 173 4.82 -12.56 -13.75
CA VAL A 173 5.90 -12.45 -14.75
C VAL A 173 7.12 -13.26 -14.32
N LEU A 174 7.51 -13.26 -13.04
CA LEU A 174 8.57 -14.13 -12.53
C LEU A 174 8.26 -15.61 -12.78
N MET A 175 7.05 -16.07 -12.44
CA MET A 175 6.63 -17.45 -12.65
C MET A 175 6.66 -17.82 -14.14
N ARG A 176 6.11 -16.98 -15.03
CA ARG A 176 6.17 -17.18 -16.49
C ARG A 176 7.59 -17.15 -17.07
N SER A 177 8.54 -16.59 -16.33
CA SER A 177 9.97 -16.60 -16.66
C SER A 177 10.71 -17.83 -16.15
N GLY A 178 10.00 -18.76 -15.49
CA GLY A 178 10.59 -19.96 -14.87
C GLY A 178 11.16 -19.71 -13.48
N ILE A 179 10.78 -18.62 -12.80
CA ILE A 179 11.24 -18.28 -11.46
C ILE A 179 10.06 -18.39 -10.49
N GLY A 180 10.09 -19.37 -9.58
CA GLY A 180 9.00 -19.58 -8.62
C GLY A 180 9.02 -20.95 -7.96
N ASP A 181 7.92 -21.34 -7.34
CA ASP A 181 7.75 -22.68 -6.77
C ASP A 181 7.80 -23.76 -7.86
N GLU A 182 8.61 -24.80 -7.67
CA GLU A 182 8.80 -25.83 -8.70
C GLU A 182 7.53 -26.57 -9.07
N ALA A 183 6.67 -26.87 -8.08
CA ALA A 183 5.44 -27.61 -8.33
C ALA A 183 4.45 -26.75 -9.12
N GLU A 184 4.31 -25.47 -8.76
CA GLU A 184 3.51 -24.49 -9.50
C GLU A 184 3.97 -24.37 -10.96
N LEU A 185 5.28 -24.20 -11.19
CA LEU A 185 5.82 -24.04 -12.54
C LEU A 185 5.60 -25.28 -13.41
N ARG A 186 5.87 -26.47 -12.85
CA ARG A 186 5.67 -27.74 -13.56
C ARG A 186 4.20 -28.01 -13.86
N ALA A 187 3.27 -27.60 -12.99
CA ALA A 187 1.84 -27.74 -13.23
C ALA A 187 1.33 -26.93 -14.45
N HIS A 188 2.12 -25.96 -14.93
CA HIS A 188 1.83 -25.14 -16.09
C HIS A 188 2.80 -25.37 -17.26
N ASP A 189 3.56 -26.47 -17.25
CA ASP A 189 4.56 -26.81 -18.27
C ASP A 189 5.64 -25.72 -18.47
N ILE A 190 5.92 -24.95 -17.42
CA ILE A 190 6.96 -23.93 -17.44
C ILE A 190 8.28 -24.55 -16.99
N LYS A 191 9.31 -24.40 -17.82
CA LYS A 191 10.67 -24.82 -17.46
C LYS A 191 11.14 -24.05 -16.23
N VAL A 192 11.50 -24.76 -15.18
CA VAL A 192 12.12 -24.19 -13.99
C VAL A 192 13.52 -23.66 -14.36
N VAL A 193 13.72 -22.37 -14.15
CA VAL A 193 15.00 -21.68 -14.25
C VAL A 193 15.61 -21.50 -12.86
N GLN A 194 14.80 -21.06 -11.90
CA GLN A 194 15.23 -20.84 -10.53
C GLN A 194 14.07 -21.15 -9.57
N SER A 195 14.32 -22.04 -8.61
CA SER A 195 13.36 -22.38 -7.56
C SER A 195 13.35 -21.28 -6.51
N LEU A 196 12.22 -20.58 -6.37
CA LEU A 196 11.97 -19.57 -5.34
C LEU A 196 10.51 -19.71 -4.87
N PRO A 197 10.23 -20.57 -3.86
CA PRO A 197 8.86 -20.83 -3.42
C PRO A 197 8.15 -19.60 -2.82
N GLY A 198 8.90 -18.54 -2.51
CA GLY A 198 8.37 -17.24 -2.11
C GLY A 198 7.65 -16.46 -3.20
N VAL A 199 7.89 -16.73 -4.49
CA VAL A 199 7.25 -16.00 -5.58
C VAL A 199 5.74 -16.28 -5.59
N GLY A 200 4.96 -15.21 -5.45
CA GLY A 200 3.51 -15.28 -5.36
C GLY A 200 2.99 -15.64 -3.96
N ALA A 201 3.83 -16.07 -3.03
CA ALA A 201 3.43 -16.32 -1.64
C ALA A 201 3.44 -15.03 -0.81
N ASN A 202 3.01 -15.09 0.47
CA ASN A 202 3.08 -13.95 1.40
C ASN A 202 2.30 -12.69 0.94
N LEU A 203 1.32 -12.83 0.06
CA LEU A 203 0.48 -11.70 -0.36
C LEU A 203 -0.21 -11.10 0.86
N GLN A 204 -0.06 -9.80 1.03
CA GLN A 204 -0.67 -9.02 2.12
C GLN A 204 -1.41 -7.84 1.51
N ASP A 205 -2.43 -7.37 2.21
CA ASP A 205 -3.26 -6.24 1.86
C ASP A 205 -3.88 -5.69 3.15
N HIS A 206 -4.24 -4.40 3.18
CA HIS A 206 -5.11 -3.94 4.25
C HIS A 206 -6.55 -4.31 3.92
N VAL A 207 -7.32 -4.64 4.95
CA VAL A 207 -8.73 -5.03 4.82
C VAL A 207 -9.57 -4.10 5.68
N SER A 208 -10.55 -3.43 5.06
CA SER A 208 -11.47 -2.47 5.68
C SER A 208 -12.79 -3.13 6.07
N PHE A 209 -13.38 -2.64 7.16
CA PHE A 209 -14.70 -3.01 7.68
C PHE A 209 -15.53 -1.73 7.83
N GLY A 210 -15.82 -1.10 6.68
CA GLY A 210 -16.29 0.30 6.64
C GLY A 210 -17.60 0.52 7.40
N CYS A 211 -17.60 1.45 8.35
CA CYS A 211 -18.80 1.96 9.03
C CYS A 211 -19.28 3.25 8.36
N ILE A 212 -20.59 3.47 8.28
CA ILE A 212 -21.18 4.59 7.52
C ILE A 212 -22.15 5.35 8.41
N TRP A 213 -22.07 6.69 8.36
CA TRP A 213 -23.02 7.59 9.01
C TRP A 213 -23.72 8.43 7.95
N GLU A 214 -25.03 8.56 8.11
CA GLU A 214 -25.88 9.34 7.22
C GLU A 214 -25.77 10.83 7.59
N TYR A 215 -25.53 11.66 6.58
CA TYR A 215 -25.48 13.11 6.79
C TYR A 215 -26.88 13.68 7.03
N ARG A 216 -26.96 14.71 7.87
CA ARG A 216 -28.20 15.50 8.04
C ARG A 216 -28.55 16.31 6.80
N GLU A 217 -27.53 16.87 6.16
CA GLU A 217 -27.63 17.57 4.88
C GLU A 217 -26.49 17.11 3.98
N PRO A 218 -26.69 16.95 2.66
CA PRO A 218 -25.62 16.50 1.76
C PRO A 218 -24.40 17.42 1.82
N ILE A 219 -23.22 16.85 2.05
CA ILE A 219 -21.94 17.55 2.05
C ILE A 219 -21.11 17.05 0.87
N ALA A 220 -20.70 17.97 -0.01
CA ALA A 220 -19.86 17.62 -1.15
C ALA A 220 -18.43 17.26 -0.70
N PRO A 221 -17.83 16.19 -1.25
CA PRO A 221 -16.46 15.80 -0.92
C PRO A 221 -15.44 16.84 -1.40
N ARG A 222 -14.32 16.96 -0.71
CA ARG A 222 -13.21 17.88 -1.00
C ARG A 222 -11.92 17.12 -1.25
N ASN A 223 -11.02 17.72 -2.02
CA ASN A 223 -9.69 17.17 -2.31
C ASN A 223 -9.73 15.73 -2.86
N SER A 224 -9.37 14.72 -2.07
CA SER A 224 -9.49 13.30 -2.44
C SER A 224 -10.83 12.65 -2.07
N GLY A 225 -11.67 13.33 -1.31
CA GLY A 225 -12.81 12.75 -0.61
C GLY A 225 -12.39 11.86 0.56
N SER A 226 -11.12 11.96 0.99
CA SER A 226 -10.60 11.37 2.22
C SER A 226 -9.52 12.28 2.77
N GLU A 227 -9.75 12.80 3.98
CA GLU A 227 -9.06 14.00 4.45
C GLU A 227 -8.61 13.95 5.92
N ALA A 228 -9.00 12.93 6.68
CA ALA A 228 -8.42 12.63 7.98
C ALA A 228 -7.96 11.17 8.03
N THR A 229 -6.81 10.95 8.67
CA THR A 229 -6.21 9.64 8.85
C THR A 229 -5.96 9.40 10.32
N LEU A 230 -6.28 8.20 10.78
CA LEU A 230 -5.97 7.74 12.13
C LEU A 230 -5.25 6.39 12.07
N TYR A 231 -4.19 6.27 12.83
CA TYR A 231 -3.48 5.02 13.10
C TYR A 231 -3.62 4.73 14.57
N TRP A 232 -4.11 3.55 14.93
CA TRP A 232 -4.30 3.23 16.33
C TRP A 232 -4.21 1.74 16.59
N LYS A 233 -4.51 1.38 17.84
CA LYS A 233 -4.28 0.06 18.40
C LYS A 233 -5.62 -0.61 18.65
N SER A 234 -5.75 -1.86 18.23
CA SER A 234 -6.87 -2.73 18.58
C SER A 234 -6.83 -3.15 20.06
N GLU A 235 -5.64 -3.15 20.67
CA GLU A 235 -5.42 -3.52 22.07
C GLU A 235 -4.49 -2.51 22.76
N ALA A 236 -4.81 -2.14 24.00
CA ALA A 236 -4.06 -1.14 24.76
C ALA A 236 -2.57 -1.51 24.95
N ALA A 237 -2.27 -2.81 25.06
CA ALA A 237 -0.91 -3.34 25.28
C ALA A 237 0.02 -3.21 24.08
N LEU A 238 -0.50 -2.96 22.87
CA LEU A 238 0.35 -2.78 21.69
C LEU A 238 1.19 -1.50 21.81
N THR A 239 2.42 -1.57 21.30
CA THR A 239 3.36 -0.43 21.28
C THR A 239 3.37 0.29 19.93
N GLU A 240 2.73 -0.29 18.93
CA GLU A 240 2.62 0.21 17.56
C GLU A 240 1.18 0.07 17.07
N PRO A 241 0.73 0.91 16.12
CA PRO A 241 -0.59 0.79 15.55
C PRO A 241 -0.72 -0.47 14.68
N ASP A 242 -1.82 -1.19 14.84
CA ASP A 242 -2.22 -2.32 14.01
C ASP A 242 -3.53 -2.05 13.25
N LEU A 243 -4.13 -0.88 13.46
CA LEU A 243 -5.32 -0.40 12.76
C LEU A 243 -5.02 0.87 11.94
N LEU A 244 -5.66 0.95 10.78
CA LEU A 244 -5.63 2.09 9.86
C LEU A 244 -7.06 2.58 9.62
N PHE A 245 -7.27 3.88 9.68
CA PHE A 245 -8.54 4.55 9.46
C PHE A 245 -8.36 5.69 8.46
N CYS A 246 -9.22 5.71 7.44
CA CYS A 246 -9.40 6.82 6.53
C CYS A 246 -10.84 7.33 6.69
N GLN A 247 -11.00 8.59 7.10
CA GLN A 247 -12.30 9.25 7.00
C GLN A 247 -12.55 9.54 5.51
N VAL A 248 -13.64 9.00 4.95
CA VAL A 248 -14.06 9.14 3.55
C VAL A 248 -15.38 9.88 3.49
N GLU A 249 -15.49 10.92 2.66
CA GLU A 249 -16.60 11.88 2.64
C GLU A 249 -17.81 11.43 1.80
N PHE A 250 -17.93 10.13 1.53
CA PHE A 250 -19.06 9.52 0.83
C PHE A 250 -19.30 8.08 1.34
N PRO A 251 -20.52 7.53 1.17
CA PRO A 251 -20.81 6.14 1.53
C PRO A 251 -20.04 5.14 0.64
N VAL A 252 -19.34 4.19 1.25
CA VAL A 252 -18.59 3.12 0.57
C VAL A 252 -18.91 1.76 1.20
N PRO A 253 -20.13 1.22 1.00
CA PRO A 253 -20.47 -0.11 1.50
C PRO A 253 -19.81 -1.19 0.63
N SER A 254 -19.54 -2.36 1.21
CA SER A 254 -19.32 -3.57 0.42
C SER A 254 -20.63 -4.01 -0.26
N PRO A 255 -20.56 -4.79 -1.36
CA PRO A 255 -21.76 -5.36 -1.97
C PRO A 255 -22.63 -6.16 -0.98
N GLU A 256 -21.99 -6.91 -0.08
CA GLU A 256 -22.66 -7.77 0.91
C GLU A 256 -23.26 -6.98 2.08
N ALA A 257 -22.64 -5.86 2.46
CA ALA A 257 -23.15 -5.02 3.55
C ALA A 257 -24.12 -3.92 3.06
N ALA A 258 -24.10 -3.54 1.78
CA ALA A 258 -24.98 -2.51 1.21
C ALA A 258 -26.49 -2.74 1.48
N PRO A 259 -27.03 -3.99 1.43
CA PRO A 259 -28.42 -4.26 1.77
C PRO A 259 -28.83 -3.90 3.21
N ARG A 260 -27.88 -3.60 4.11
CA ARG A 260 -28.14 -3.13 5.47
C ARG A 260 -28.62 -1.68 5.55
N GLY A 261 -28.82 -1.01 4.40
CA GLY A 261 -29.40 0.33 4.32
C GLY A 261 -28.35 1.43 4.16
N ALA A 262 -27.43 1.24 3.21
CA ALA A 262 -26.49 2.27 2.80
C ALA A 262 -27.24 3.56 2.41
N PRO A 263 -26.89 4.72 3.00
CA PRO A 263 -27.57 5.97 2.71
C PRO A 263 -27.13 6.55 1.36
N GLU A 264 -27.94 7.42 0.77
CA GLU A 264 -27.58 8.15 -0.46
C GLU A 264 -26.45 9.17 -0.20
N HIS A 265 -26.47 9.81 0.97
CA HIS A 265 -25.49 10.80 1.39
C HIS A 265 -25.01 10.50 2.81
N GLY A 266 -23.69 10.56 3.00
CA GLY A 266 -23.07 10.22 4.26
C GLY A 266 -21.56 10.21 4.15
N TRP A 267 -20.90 9.76 5.21
CA TRP A 267 -19.46 9.53 5.22
C TRP A 267 -19.16 8.13 5.73
N THR A 268 -18.01 7.60 5.33
CA THR A 268 -17.53 6.28 5.72
C THR A 268 -16.28 6.43 6.58
N MET A 269 -16.26 5.78 7.73
CA MET A 269 -15.01 5.43 8.40
C MET A 269 -14.46 4.20 7.68
N PHE A 270 -13.59 4.41 6.69
CA PHE A 270 -12.94 3.33 5.97
C PHE A 270 -11.75 2.86 6.82
N ALA A 271 -12.01 1.90 7.69
CA ALA A 271 -11.13 1.49 8.77
C ALA A 271 -10.90 -0.01 8.78
N GLY A 272 -9.69 -0.43 9.16
CA GLY A 272 -9.29 -1.80 8.96
C GLY A 272 -7.94 -2.17 9.56
N LEU A 273 -7.47 -3.37 9.21
CA LEU A 273 -6.21 -3.91 9.69
C LEU A 273 -5.04 -3.29 8.91
N ALA A 274 -4.10 -2.67 9.62
CA ALA A 274 -2.82 -2.24 9.07
C ALA A 274 -1.82 -3.39 9.00
N HIS A 275 -1.82 -4.31 9.98
CA HIS A 275 -0.90 -5.44 10.02
C HIS A 275 -1.62 -6.80 10.11
N PRO A 276 -2.42 -7.19 9.10
CA PRO A 276 -3.09 -8.48 9.12
C PRO A 276 -2.07 -9.63 9.16
N LYS A 277 -2.38 -10.67 9.92
CA LYS A 277 -1.59 -11.90 10.05
C LYS A 277 -1.95 -12.94 8.98
N SER A 278 -3.14 -12.86 8.40
CA SER A 278 -3.50 -13.63 7.21
C SER A 278 -2.48 -13.45 6.08
N ARG A 279 -2.24 -14.55 5.34
CA ARG A 279 -1.33 -14.57 4.21
C ARG A 279 -2.03 -15.20 3.01
N GLY A 280 -2.09 -14.41 1.95
CA GLY A 280 -2.60 -14.81 0.66
C GLY A 280 -1.52 -15.33 -0.28
N ARG A 281 -1.94 -15.54 -1.53
CA ARG A 281 -1.08 -15.93 -2.64
C ARG A 281 -1.59 -15.43 -3.99
N VAL A 282 -0.67 -15.24 -4.93
CA VAL A 282 -0.91 -15.07 -6.36
C VAL A 282 -0.35 -16.29 -7.08
N ARG A 283 -1.17 -16.92 -7.91
CA ARG A 283 -0.84 -18.16 -8.65
C ARG A 283 -1.14 -18.00 -10.12
N LEU A 284 -0.46 -18.78 -10.96
CA LEU A 284 -0.83 -18.84 -12.35
C LEU A 284 -2.19 -19.55 -12.49
N ALA A 285 -3.04 -19.05 -13.39
CA ALA A 285 -4.16 -19.83 -13.88
C ALA A 285 -3.78 -20.62 -15.13
N SER A 286 -2.81 -20.10 -15.89
CA SER A 286 -2.29 -20.64 -17.14
C SER A 286 -0.90 -20.06 -17.42
N ALA A 287 -0.10 -20.76 -18.22
CA ALA A 287 1.11 -20.20 -18.84
C ALA A 287 0.79 -19.12 -19.88
N ASP A 288 -0.44 -19.11 -20.44
CA ASP A 288 -0.90 -18.08 -21.37
C ASP A 288 -0.96 -16.70 -20.67
N PRO A 289 -0.23 -15.70 -21.19
CA PRO A 289 -0.15 -14.39 -20.57
C PRO A 289 -1.47 -13.60 -20.55
N THR A 290 -2.42 -13.96 -21.40
CA THR A 290 -3.74 -13.31 -21.53
C THR A 290 -4.72 -13.74 -20.44
N ILE A 291 -4.45 -14.86 -19.78
CA ILE A 291 -5.29 -15.37 -18.70
C ILE A 291 -4.86 -14.71 -17.38
N ALA A 292 -5.83 -14.13 -16.68
CA ALA A 292 -5.62 -13.49 -15.39
C ALA A 292 -5.12 -14.51 -14.33
N PRO A 293 -4.21 -14.11 -13.43
CA PRO A 293 -3.76 -14.99 -12.36
C PRO A 293 -4.88 -15.25 -11.35
N ARG A 294 -4.71 -16.31 -10.55
CA ARG A 294 -5.56 -16.56 -9.38
C ARG A 294 -5.03 -15.77 -8.20
N ILE A 295 -5.89 -14.98 -7.58
CA ILE A 295 -5.54 -14.13 -6.43
C ILE A 295 -6.39 -14.60 -5.26
N GLU A 296 -5.73 -14.97 -4.17
CA GLU A 296 -6.36 -15.40 -2.94
C GLU A 296 -5.77 -14.58 -1.79
N LEU A 297 -6.52 -13.64 -1.23
CA LEU A 297 -6.06 -12.86 -0.07
C LEU A 297 -6.07 -13.67 1.23
N ASN A 298 -6.94 -14.70 1.28
CA ASN A 298 -7.09 -15.57 2.45
C ASN A 298 -7.43 -14.78 3.74
N THR A 299 -8.24 -13.72 3.59
CA THR A 299 -8.68 -12.84 4.67
C THR A 299 -9.33 -13.63 5.80
N PHE A 300 -8.96 -13.35 7.06
CA PHE A 300 -9.41 -14.04 8.27
C PHE A 300 -8.96 -15.50 8.41
N SER A 301 -7.99 -15.97 7.62
CA SER A 301 -7.34 -17.25 7.87
C SER A 301 -6.59 -17.31 9.20
N HIS A 302 -6.20 -16.15 9.77
CA HIS A 302 -5.61 -16.07 11.10
C HIS A 302 -6.66 -15.54 12.10
N PRO A 303 -6.89 -16.19 13.25
CA PRO A 303 -7.96 -15.82 14.18
C PRO A 303 -7.80 -14.42 14.78
N ASP A 304 -6.57 -13.98 15.03
CA ASP A 304 -6.31 -12.62 15.58
C ASP A 304 -6.81 -11.50 14.66
N ASP A 305 -6.88 -11.72 13.35
CA ASP A 305 -7.35 -10.71 12.41
C ASP A 305 -8.84 -10.42 12.63
N LEU A 306 -9.64 -11.45 12.92
CA LEU A 306 -11.05 -11.26 13.23
C LEU A 306 -11.23 -10.54 14.58
N LYS A 307 -10.42 -10.86 15.59
CA LYS A 307 -10.43 -10.17 16.89
C LYS A 307 -10.13 -8.67 16.71
N ALA A 308 -9.07 -8.34 15.99
CA ALA A 308 -8.69 -6.96 15.71
C ALA A 308 -9.73 -6.23 14.85
N ALA A 309 -10.38 -6.93 13.90
CA ALA A 309 -11.43 -6.37 13.07
C ALA A 309 -12.68 -5.99 13.87
N ILE A 310 -13.09 -6.82 14.84
CA ILE A 310 -14.19 -6.50 15.76
C ILE A 310 -13.85 -5.25 16.57
N ALA A 311 -12.66 -5.19 17.17
CA ALA A 311 -12.20 -4.02 17.93
C ALA A 311 -12.12 -2.75 17.05
N CYS A 312 -11.76 -2.91 15.76
CA CYS A 312 -11.74 -1.82 14.79
C CYS A 312 -13.16 -1.25 14.56
N VAL A 313 -14.16 -2.11 14.36
CA VAL A 313 -15.56 -1.68 14.20
C VAL A 313 -16.06 -1.02 15.48
N GLU A 314 -15.77 -1.58 16.66
CA GLU A 314 -16.14 -0.97 17.94
C GLU A 314 -15.54 0.45 18.07
N LEU A 315 -14.26 0.62 17.77
CA LEU A 315 -13.61 1.94 17.79
C LEU A 315 -14.17 2.91 16.72
N CYS A 316 -14.56 2.41 15.54
CA CYS A 316 -15.26 3.22 14.54
C CYS A 316 -16.55 3.81 15.11
N ARG A 317 -17.32 2.99 15.84
CA ARG A 317 -18.57 3.41 16.47
C ARG A 317 -18.33 4.38 17.60
N ASP A 318 -17.32 4.15 18.43
CA ASP A 318 -16.95 5.09 19.50
C ASP A 318 -16.58 6.46 18.92
N LEU A 319 -15.77 6.51 17.85
CA LEU A 319 -15.34 7.74 17.18
C LEU A 319 -16.50 8.45 16.46
N GLY A 320 -17.22 7.74 15.60
CA GLY A 320 -18.26 8.34 14.75
C GLY A 320 -19.52 8.77 15.50
N ASN A 321 -19.70 8.31 16.74
CA ASN A 321 -20.83 8.70 17.60
C ASN A 321 -20.44 9.67 18.74
N THR A 322 -19.24 10.26 18.68
CA THR A 322 -18.82 11.38 19.56
C THR A 322 -19.63 12.66 19.33
N GLN A 323 -19.51 13.64 20.24
CA GLN A 323 -20.19 14.94 20.08
C GLN A 323 -19.68 15.73 18.88
N ALA A 324 -18.42 15.57 18.51
CA ALA A 324 -17.83 16.16 17.31
C ALA A 324 -18.63 15.89 16.02
N PHE A 325 -19.26 14.71 15.89
CA PHE A 325 -20.06 14.36 14.70
C PHE A 325 -21.54 14.71 14.82
N ALA A 326 -22.07 14.97 16.02
CA ALA A 326 -23.50 15.18 16.26
C ALA A 326 -24.15 16.26 15.38
N PRO A 327 -23.49 17.39 15.04
CA PRO A 327 -24.07 18.38 14.13
C PRO A 327 -24.19 17.90 12.67
N LEU A 328 -23.39 16.92 12.26
CA LEU A 328 -23.24 16.50 10.87
C LEU A 328 -24.16 15.32 10.49
N VAL A 329 -24.48 14.46 11.45
CA VAL A 329 -25.11 13.16 11.17
C VAL A 329 -26.54 13.05 11.74
N THR A 330 -27.35 12.21 11.12
CA THR A 330 -28.68 11.83 11.63
C THR A 330 -28.66 10.49 12.35
N ARG A 331 -27.82 9.55 11.89
CA ARG A 331 -27.65 8.22 12.47
C ARG A 331 -26.35 7.55 11.99
N GLU A 332 -25.89 6.56 12.75
CA GLU A 332 -25.03 5.50 12.25
C GLU A 332 -25.87 4.57 11.34
N ALA A 333 -25.59 4.58 10.04
CA ALA A 333 -26.30 3.77 9.07
C ALA A 333 -25.76 2.34 9.00
N MET A 334 -24.44 2.17 9.12
CA MET A 334 -23.75 0.89 9.10
C MET A 334 -22.64 0.86 10.17
N PRO A 335 -22.57 -0.17 11.03
CA PRO A 335 -23.44 -1.35 11.08
C PRO A 335 -24.89 -1.07 11.50
N GLY A 336 -25.17 0.10 12.09
CA GLY A 336 -26.49 0.42 12.61
C GLY A 336 -26.80 -0.39 13.88
N PRO A 337 -28.08 -0.55 14.25
CA PRO A 337 -28.46 -1.41 15.36
C PRO A 337 -27.99 -2.84 15.14
N LEU A 338 -26.94 -3.25 15.86
CA LEU A 338 -26.28 -4.54 15.74
C LEU A 338 -26.08 -5.14 17.13
N ASN A 339 -26.57 -6.36 17.34
CA ASN A 339 -26.28 -7.08 18.58
C ASN A 339 -24.84 -7.63 18.54
N LYS A 340 -24.30 -7.99 19.71
CA LYS A 340 -22.92 -8.49 19.81
C LYS A 340 -22.69 -9.81 19.05
N ALA A 341 -23.71 -10.65 18.93
CA ALA A 341 -23.61 -11.94 18.24
C ALA A 341 -23.45 -11.79 16.72
N ASP A 342 -23.98 -10.70 16.13
CA ASP A 342 -23.95 -10.44 14.69
C ASP A 342 -22.71 -9.65 14.23
N MET A 343 -21.83 -9.24 15.16
CA MET A 343 -20.64 -8.43 14.88
C MET A 343 -19.66 -9.15 13.94
N GLU A 344 -19.42 -10.44 14.17
CA GLU A 344 -18.54 -11.23 13.32
C GLU A 344 -19.07 -11.29 11.88
N GLN A 345 -20.37 -11.53 11.71
CA GLN A 345 -20.98 -11.60 10.38
C GLN A 345 -20.89 -10.24 9.68
N TYR A 346 -21.15 -9.14 10.38
CA TYR A 346 -20.98 -7.80 9.81
C TYR A 346 -19.53 -7.56 9.35
N VAL A 347 -18.54 -7.90 10.16
CA VAL A 347 -17.11 -7.77 9.80
C VAL A 347 -16.79 -8.57 8.53
N ARG A 348 -17.34 -9.78 8.39
CA ARG A 348 -17.17 -10.62 7.19
C ARG A 348 -17.86 -10.01 5.97
N ASP A 349 -19.09 -9.54 6.12
CA ASP A 349 -19.87 -8.91 5.05
C ASP A 349 -19.21 -7.59 4.60
N ALA A 350 -18.67 -6.81 5.54
CA ALA A 350 -18.11 -5.48 5.28
C ALA A 350 -16.66 -5.51 4.76
N ALA A 351 -15.99 -6.67 4.77
CA ALA A 351 -14.59 -6.81 4.42
C ALA A 351 -14.31 -6.45 2.96
N VAL A 352 -13.56 -5.38 2.74
CA VAL A 352 -13.10 -4.95 1.40
C VAL A 352 -11.61 -4.59 1.40
N THR A 353 -10.97 -4.74 0.25
CA THR A 353 -9.57 -4.34 0.04
C THR A 353 -9.38 -2.82 0.15
N TYR A 354 -8.22 -2.39 0.66
CA TYR A 354 -7.73 -1.01 0.48
C TYR A 354 -7.03 -0.78 -0.86
N TRP A 355 -6.93 -1.82 -1.69
CA TRP A 355 -6.09 -1.87 -2.89
C TRP A 355 -4.60 -1.68 -2.57
N HIS A 356 -4.14 -2.25 -1.46
CA HIS A 356 -2.77 -2.18 -0.97
C HIS A 356 -2.06 -3.54 -1.08
N GLN A 357 -2.32 -4.31 -2.14
CA GLN A 357 -1.65 -5.59 -2.33
C GLN A 357 -0.11 -5.41 -2.41
N THR A 358 0.61 -6.10 -1.54
CA THR A 358 2.08 -6.05 -1.40
C THR A 358 2.65 -7.44 -1.10
N CYS A 359 3.97 -7.50 -0.90
CA CYS A 359 4.67 -8.62 -0.24
C CYS A 359 4.80 -9.96 -0.99
N SER A 360 4.27 -10.03 -2.21
CA SER A 360 4.21 -11.24 -3.02
C SER A 360 5.53 -11.72 -3.65
N ALA A 361 6.61 -10.96 -3.48
CA ALA A 361 7.97 -11.31 -3.88
C ALA A 361 8.95 -10.75 -2.85
N LYS A 362 8.72 -11.08 -1.58
CA LYS A 362 9.33 -10.39 -0.44
C LYS A 362 10.85 -10.37 -0.47
N MET A 363 11.43 -9.29 0.03
CA MET A 363 12.85 -9.25 0.40
C MET A 363 13.08 -9.99 1.70
N GLY A 364 14.34 -10.38 1.94
CA GLY A 364 14.75 -10.95 3.21
C GLY A 364 15.94 -11.88 3.04
N ARG A 365 16.17 -12.75 4.03
CA ARG A 365 17.28 -13.71 4.04
C ARG A 365 16.84 -15.15 4.37
N ASP A 366 15.54 -15.40 4.36
CA ASP A 366 14.96 -16.72 4.63
C ASP A 366 14.63 -17.48 3.33
N ALA A 367 14.18 -18.73 3.46
CA ALA A 367 13.82 -19.58 2.33
C ALA A 367 12.63 -19.06 1.49
N MET A 368 11.86 -18.11 2.00
CA MET A 368 10.72 -17.49 1.31
C MET A 368 11.09 -16.15 0.67
N SER A 369 12.35 -15.72 0.78
CA SER A 369 12.81 -14.44 0.25
C SER A 369 13.08 -14.58 -1.26
N VAL A 370 12.54 -13.64 -2.04
CA VAL A 370 12.67 -13.59 -3.50
C VAL A 370 13.78 -12.64 -3.92
N VAL A 371 13.97 -11.55 -3.18
CA VAL A 371 15.03 -10.57 -3.45
C VAL A 371 15.92 -10.31 -2.23
N ASP A 372 17.17 -9.92 -2.50
CA ASP A 372 18.11 -9.47 -1.47
C ASP A 372 17.85 -8.02 -1.02
N ALA A 373 18.67 -7.52 -0.08
CA ALA A 373 18.60 -6.14 0.42
C ALA A 373 18.81 -5.07 -0.67
N SER A 374 19.51 -5.43 -1.75
CA SER A 374 19.75 -4.59 -2.92
C SER A 374 18.70 -4.81 -4.02
N LEU A 375 17.60 -5.51 -3.71
CA LEU A 375 16.47 -5.78 -4.60
C LEU A 375 16.76 -6.73 -5.76
N ARG A 376 17.89 -7.45 -5.72
CA ARG A 376 18.25 -8.44 -6.76
C ARG A 376 17.51 -9.75 -6.53
N VAL A 377 16.97 -10.33 -7.60
CA VAL A 377 16.32 -11.64 -7.52
C VAL A 377 17.36 -12.72 -7.24
N TYR A 378 17.12 -13.53 -6.21
CA TYR A 378 18.04 -14.61 -5.85
C TYR A 378 18.23 -15.61 -7.00
N GLY A 379 19.48 -15.97 -7.29
CA GLY A 379 19.83 -16.97 -8.30
C GLY A 379 19.70 -16.51 -9.76
N VAL A 380 19.33 -15.24 -10.02
CA VAL A 380 19.23 -14.72 -11.39
C VAL A 380 20.02 -13.41 -11.52
N GLU A 381 21.08 -13.44 -12.32
CA GLU A 381 21.91 -12.27 -12.57
C GLU A 381 21.19 -11.21 -13.41
N GLY A 382 21.42 -9.95 -13.08
CA GLY A 382 20.90 -8.82 -13.85
C GLY A 382 19.38 -8.65 -13.78
N LEU A 383 18.72 -9.19 -12.76
CA LEU A 383 17.29 -9.03 -12.53
C LEU A 383 17.02 -8.44 -11.14
N ARG A 384 16.22 -7.37 -11.08
CA ARG A 384 15.71 -6.77 -9.85
C ARG A 384 14.20 -6.66 -9.82
N VAL A 385 13.65 -6.52 -8.63
CA VAL A 385 12.25 -6.13 -8.40
C VAL A 385 12.21 -4.87 -7.55
N ALA A 386 11.56 -3.82 -8.03
CA ALA A 386 11.48 -2.53 -7.35
C ALA A 386 10.04 -2.01 -7.33
N ASP A 387 9.16 -2.74 -6.65
CA ASP A 387 7.78 -2.33 -6.37
C ASP A 387 7.27 -2.93 -5.05
N GLY A 388 6.01 -2.68 -4.68
CA GLY A 388 5.46 -3.12 -3.40
C GLY A 388 5.45 -4.64 -3.16
N SER A 389 5.69 -5.48 -4.17
CA SER A 389 5.85 -6.92 -3.98
C SER A 389 7.01 -7.28 -3.05
N ILE A 390 8.04 -6.43 -2.96
CA ILE A 390 9.25 -6.76 -2.17
C ILE A 390 9.08 -6.54 -0.68
N MET A 391 8.02 -5.86 -0.24
CA MET A 391 7.85 -5.56 1.18
C MET A 391 7.81 -6.87 1.99
N PRO A 392 8.60 -7.06 3.06
CA PRO A 392 8.52 -8.26 3.89
C PRO A 392 7.18 -8.36 4.63
N LYS A 393 6.67 -7.22 5.07
CA LYS A 393 5.34 -6.99 5.63
C LYS A 393 4.77 -5.72 5.02
N VAL A 394 3.45 -5.63 4.86
CA VAL A 394 2.79 -4.38 4.46
C VAL A 394 3.11 -3.28 5.47
N ALA A 395 3.35 -2.05 4.99
CA ALA A 395 3.64 -0.92 5.84
C ALA A 395 2.35 -0.32 6.44
N THR A 396 2.45 0.23 7.65
CA THR A 396 1.40 0.99 8.32
C THR A 396 0.95 2.14 7.41
N GLY A 397 -0.27 2.04 6.85
CA GLY A 397 -0.84 3.08 5.98
C GLY A 397 -0.78 2.83 4.48
N ASN A 398 -1.08 3.87 3.69
CA ASN A 398 -1.13 3.72 2.23
C ASN A 398 0.26 3.41 1.66
N THR A 399 0.32 2.39 0.80
CA THR A 399 1.58 1.78 0.36
C THR A 399 2.31 2.53 -0.75
N MET A 400 1.74 3.64 -1.24
CA MET A 400 2.34 4.39 -2.34
C MET A 400 3.66 5.07 -1.96
N ALA A 401 3.75 5.75 -0.81
CA ALA A 401 5.02 6.39 -0.40
C ALA A 401 6.12 5.35 -0.08
N PRO A 402 5.82 4.23 0.61
CA PRO A 402 6.76 3.12 0.72
C PRO A 402 7.26 2.58 -0.63
N CYS A 403 6.39 2.46 -1.65
CA CYS A 403 6.81 2.09 -3.01
C CYS A 403 7.78 3.11 -3.64
N VAL A 404 7.61 4.41 -3.38
CA VAL A 404 8.55 5.45 -3.85
C VAL A 404 9.93 5.27 -3.21
N ILE A 405 9.99 4.98 -1.90
CA ILE A 405 11.26 4.68 -1.22
C ILE A 405 11.96 3.47 -1.83
N ILE A 406 11.21 2.42 -2.17
CA ILE A 406 11.76 1.25 -2.87
C ILE A 406 12.36 1.65 -4.23
N GLY A 407 11.68 2.50 -4.99
CA GLY A 407 12.18 3.03 -6.26
C GLY A 407 13.47 3.87 -6.11
N GLU A 408 13.51 4.76 -5.11
CA GLU A 408 14.71 5.56 -4.78
C GLU A 408 15.91 4.67 -4.41
N LYS A 409 15.65 3.65 -3.59
CA LYS A 409 16.65 2.66 -3.22
C LYS A 409 17.17 1.89 -4.43
N ALA A 410 16.27 1.42 -5.29
CA ALA A 410 16.63 0.74 -6.53
C ALA A 410 17.55 1.61 -7.39
N SER A 411 17.20 2.88 -7.61
CA SER A 411 18.01 3.85 -8.35
C SER A 411 19.44 3.94 -7.78
N ARG A 412 19.57 4.10 -6.46
CA ARG A 412 20.90 4.17 -5.79
C ARG A 412 21.70 2.87 -5.96
N TYR A 413 21.08 1.72 -5.78
CA TYR A 413 21.77 0.43 -5.94
C TYR A 413 22.20 0.18 -7.39
N ILE A 414 21.39 0.56 -8.37
CA ILE A 414 21.70 0.45 -9.80
C ILE A 414 22.88 1.35 -10.14
N ARG A 415 22.87 2.61 -9.67
CA ARG A 415 23.99 3.54 -9.85
C ARG A 415 25.29 3.01 -9.26
N ALA A 416 25.24 2.50 -8.02
CA ALA A 416 26.41 1.91 -7.39
C ALA A 416 26.92 0.65 -8.12
N THR A 417 26.00 -0.19 -8.63
CA THR A 417 26.35 -1.43 -9.34
C THR A 417 27.03 -1.15 -10.69
N HIS A 418 26.63 -0.07 -11.38
CA HIS A 418 27.12 0.24 -12.73
C HIS A 418 28.06 1.46 -12.81
N GLY A 419 28.35 2.11 -11.68
CA GLY A 419 29.23 3.28 -11.64
C GLY A 419 28.66 4.53 -12.32
N LEU A 420 27.36 4.83 -12.13
CA LEU A 420 26.62 5.93 -12.79
C LEU A 420 26.48 7.22 -11.96
#